data_AF-A0AAV4FYZ5-F1
#
_entry.id   AF-A0AAV4FYZ5-F1
#
_cell.length_a   1.000
_cell.length_b   1.000
_cell.length_c   1.000
_cell.angle_alpha   90.00
_cell.angle_beta   90.00
_cell.angle_gamma   90.00
#
_symmetry.space_group_name_H-M   'P 1'
#
loop_
_entity.id
_entity.type
_entity.pdbx_description
1 polymer ?
#
loop_
_entity_poly.entity_id
_entity_poly.type
_entity_poly.pdbx_seq_one_letter_code
_entity_poly.pdbx_strand_id
1 'polypeptide(L)'
;MDETWIFQFDPKPKSAPMHRRRPSSPPPKKAKVTQSSGKVMLSCFCDCDGIIMTDYMEKAKTVTGEYYSGLLKRLRSELARRRRGKFRSGVLLLHDNAPAHRARQAAERCGFKILPHLPYSPDLAPSDFCLFPNLKKSIKRRRFEDSTDAITAVEAWFQAKSDTFYSQGLLKVKERWEKCVTQLGAKDILNSPRRYSLAGL
;
A
#
# COMPACT_ATOMS: atom_id res chain seq x y z
N MET A 1 3.11 -3.71 -3.78
CA MET A 1 1.65 -3.86 -3.74
C MET A 1 1.25 -3.94 -2.29
N ASP A 2 0.13 -3.32 -1.96
CA ASP A 2 -0.42 -3.35 -0.60
C ASP A 2 -1.89 -2.91 -0.64
N GLU A 3 -2.60 -3.15 0.46
CA GLU A 3 -4.01 -2.83 0.63
C GLU A 3 -4.27 -1.83 1.77
N THR A 4 -5.23 -0.94 1.57
CA THR A 4 -5.73 -0.07 2.64
C THR A 4 -7.23 0.09 2.59
N TRP A 5 -7.85 0.20 3.77
CA TRP A 5 -9.25 0.62 3.87
C TRP A 5 -9.39 2.12 3.62
N ILE A 6 -10.33 2.45 2.75
CA ILE A 6 -10.85 3.81 2.53
C ILE A 6 -12.23 3.86 3.15
N PHE A 7 -12.47 4.86 3.99
CA PHE A 7 -13.72 5.02 4.71
C PHE A 7 -14.51 6.18 4.11
N GLN A 8 -15.81 5.98 3.91
CA GLN A 8 -16.75 7.04 3.52
C GLN A 8 -16.73 8.19 4.54
N PHE A 9 -16.55 7.85 5.82
CA PHE A 9 -16.35 8.80 6.90
C PHE A 9 -15.28 8.28 7.86
N ASP A 10 -14.31 9.14 8.18
CA ASP A 10 -13.35 8.90 9.26
C ASP A 10 -13.91 9.47 10.58
N PRO A 11 -14.40 8.63 11.51
CA PRO A 11 -14.84 9.10 12.81
C PRO A 11 -13.65 9.68 13.57
N LYS A 12 -13.79 10.90 14.11
CA LYS A 12 -12.77 11.61 14.90
C LYS A 12 -11.90 10.64 15.72
N PRO A 13 -10.57 10.58 15.52
CA PRO A 13 -9.71 10.01 16.55
C PRO A 13 -9.88 10.85 17.82
N LYS A 14 -9.99 10.16 18.96
CA LYS A 14 -10.07 10.76 20.30
C LYS A 14 -8.75 11.45 20.66
N SER A 15 -8.46 12.58 20.03
CA SER A 15 -7.39 13.47 20.46
C SER A 15 -7.95 14.87 20.58
N ALA A 16 -8.79 15.07 21.60
CA ALA A 16 -8.84 16.39 22.22
C ALA A 16 -7.53 16.54 23.01
N PRO A 17 -6.88 17.71 23.02
CA PRO A 17 -5.83 17.97 24.00
C PRO A 17 -6.43 17.72 25.39
N MET A 18 -5.71 17.00 26.23
CA MET A 18 -6.07 16.77 27.62
C MET A 18 -5.92 18.08 28.39
N HIS A 19 -6.89 18.99 28.25
CA HIS A 19 -7.00 20.15 29.11
C HIS A 19 -7.60 19.69 30.45
N ARG A 20 -6.94 20.00 31.58
CA ARG A 20 -7.47 19.72 32.92
C ARG A 20 -8.84 20.39 33.03
N ARG A 21 -9.89 19.59 33.25
CA ARG A 21 -11.26 20.08 33.44
C ARG A 21 -11.59 20.20 34.93
N ARG A 22 -12.51 21.09 35.27
CA ARG A 22 -13.01 21.27 36.64
C ARG A 22 -13.87 20.04 37.06
N PRO A 23 -13.83 19.63 38.34
CA PRO A 23 -14.54 18.44 38.85
C PRO A 23 -16.06 18.43 38.61
N SER A 24 -16.68 19.59 38.43
CA SER A 24 -18.13 19.75 38.25
C SER A 24 -18.62 19.66 36.79
N SER A 25 -17.73 19.40 35.82
CA SER A 25 -18.15 19.34 34.41
C SER A 25 -18.86 18.02 34.06
N PRO A 26 -19.99 18.05 33.33
CA PRO A 26 -20.68 16.83 32.93
C PRO A 26 -19.78 15.95 32.04
N PRO A 27 -19.88 14.61 32.13
CA PRO A 27 -19.08 13.71 31.32
C PRO A 27 -19.30 14.02 29.83
N PRO A 28 -18.24 14.11 29.00
CA PRO A 28 -18.43 14.30 27.58
C PRO A 28 -19.25 13.14 27.02
N LYS A 29 -20.37 13.45 26.35
CA LYS A 29 -21.16 12.45 25.62
C LYS A 29 -20.26 11.86 24.53
N LYS A 30 -19.83 10.61 24.75
CA LYS A 30 -19.04 9.83 23.81
C LYS A 30 -19.98 9.36 22.70
N ALA A 31 -19.92 9.99 21.53
CA ALA A 31 -20.53 9.38 20.34
C ALA A 31 -19.85 8.03 20.10
N LYS A 32 -20.65 6.96 20.02
CA LYS A 32 -20.18 5.61 19.74
C LYS A 32 -19.64 5.59 18.30
N VAL A 33 -18.45 5.05 18.09
CA VAL A 33 -17.93 4.81 16.74
C VAL A 33 -18.74 3.66 16.16
N THR A 34 -19.79 3.98 15.42
CA THR A 34 -20.43 3.02 14.54
C THR A 34 -19.44 2.74 13.41
N GLN A 35 -19.06 1.48 13.22
CA GLN A 35 -18.32 1.05 12.03
C GLN A 35 -19.06 1.62 10.82
N SER A 36 -18.45 2.54 10.08
CA SER A 36 -19.10 3.15 8.93
C SER A 36 -19.57 2.06 7.96
N SER A 37 -20.83 2.16 7.55
CA SER A 37 -21.47 1.23 6.63
C SER A 37 -20.84 1.29 5.23
N GLY A 38 -20.17 2.40 4.87
CA GLY A 38 -19.37 2.55 3.64
C GLY A 38 -17.87 2.55 3.92
N LYS A 39 -17.21 1.41 3.68
CA LYS A 39 -15.76 1.34 3.51
C LYS A 39 -15.44 0.42 2.34
N VAL A 40 -14.39 0.75 1.61
CA VAL A 40 -13.90 -0.02 0.47
C VAL A 40 -12.43 -0.34 0.69
N MET A 41 -12.01 -1.55 0.32
CA MET A 41 -10.60 -1.93 0.34
C MET A 41 -9.97 -1.55 -0.98
N LEU A 42 -8.98 -0.66 -0.94
CA LEU A 42 -8.12 -0.36 -2.06
C LEU A 42 -6.96 -1.34 -2.09
N SER A 43 -6.77 -2.04 -3.21
CA SER A 43 -5.52 -2.71 -3.57
C SER A 43 -4.77 -1.85 -4.57
N CYS A 44 -3.51 -1.49 -4.30
CA CYS A 44 -2.74 -0.64 -5.20
C CYS A 44 -1.42 -1.30 -5.66
N PHE A 45 -1.12 -1.12 -6.94
CA PHE A 45 0.12 -1.52 -7.58
C PHE A 45 0.78 -0.28 -8.17
N CYS A 46 1.99 0.03 -7.74
CA CYS A 46 2.77 1.16 -8.22
C CYS A 46 4.24 0.77 -8.46
N ASP A 47 4.90 1.53 -9.33
CA ASP A 47 6.35 1.54 -9.52
C ASP A 47 6.89 2.98 -9.41
N CYS A 48 8.14 3.22 -9.83
CA CYS A 48 8.78 4.53 -9.78
C CYS A 48 8.10 5.60 -10.64
N ASP A 49 7.39 5.18 -11.69
CA ASP A 49 6.66 6.05 -12.60
C ASP A 49 5.20 6.24 -12.15
N GLY A 50 4.81 5.68 -11.00
CA GLY A 50 3.49 5.85 -10.41
C GLY A 50 2.57 4.64 -10.44
N ILE A 51 1.27 4.91 -10.39
CA ILE A 51 0.24 3.88 -10.24
C ILE A 51 0.09 3.10 -11.56
N ILE A 52 0.29 1.79 -11.46
CA ILE A 52 0.09 0.85 -12.57
C ILE A 52 -1.39 0.44 -12.62
N MET A 53 -1.93 0.04 -11.47
CA MET A 53 -3.32 -0.44 -11.36
C MET A 53 -3.82 -0.27 -9.92
N THR A 54 -5.11 0.05 -9.80
CA THR A 54 -5.88 0.04 -8.57
C THR A 54 -7.05 -0.94 -8.72
N ASP A 55 -7.48 -1.52 -7.61
CA ASP A 55 -8.66 -2.37 -7.53
C ASP A 55 -9.39 -2.08 -6.22
N TYR A 56 -10.71 -2.02 -6.28
CA TYR A 56 -11.56 -1.59 -5.18
C TYR A 56 -12.55 -2.70 -4.83
N MET A 57 -12.40 -3.26 -3.64
CA MET A 57 -13.24 -4.36 -3.16
C MET A 57 -14.18 -3.88 -2.06
N GLU A 58 -15.48 -4.04 -2.28
CA GLU A 58 -16.51 -3.72 -1.31
C GLU A 58 -16.45 -4.62 -0.05
N LYS A 59 -16.94 -4.07 1.07
CA LYS A 59 -17.04 -4.77 2.35
C LYS A 59 -17.85 -6.07 2.19
N ALA A 60 -17.38 -7.14 2.85
CA ALA A 60 -17.90 -8.52 2.90
C ALA A 60 -17.20 -9.55 1.98
N LYS A 61 -16.30 -9.11 1.09
CA LYS A 61 -15.43 -10.03 0.35
C LYS A 61 -14.07 -10.13 1.06
N THR A 62 -13.61 -11.36 1.29
CA THR A 62 -12.25 -11.64 1.75
C THR A 62 -11.35 -11.73 0.53
N VAL A 63 -10.14 -11.15 0.60
CA VAL A 63 -9.12 -11.37 -0.44
C VAL A 63 -8.75 -12.85 -0.40
N THR A 64 -9.30 -13.64 -1.33
CA THR A 64 -8.95 -15.04 -1.50
C THR A 64 -7.69 -15.17 -2.34
N GLY A 65 -7.00 -16.31 -2.28
CA GLY A 65 -5.87 -16.58 -3.16
C GLY A 65 -6.25 -16.55 -4.65
N GLU A 66 -7.49 -16.93 -4.98
CA GLU A 66 -8.04 -16.85 -6.34
C GLU A 66 -8.23 -15.39 -6.79
N TYR A 67 -8.82 -14.56 -5.92
CA TYR A 67 -8.97 -13.13 -6.18
C TYR A 67 -7.61 -12.48 -6.45
N TYR A 68 -6.64 -12.75 -5.58
CA TYR A 68 -5.27 -12.27 -5.71
C TYR A 68 -4.61 -12.75 -7.01
N SER A 69 -4.81 -14.02 -7.39
CA SER A 69 -4.33 -14.57 -8.66
C SER A 69 -4.93 -13.83 -9.87
N GLY A 70 -6.20 -13.46 -9.80
CA GLY A 70 -6.87 -12.62 -10.80
C GLY A 70 -6.27 -11.21 -10.89
N LEU A 71 -5.93 -10.60 -9.76
CA LEU A 71 -5.21 -9.32 -9.73
C LEU A 71 -3.84 -9.41 -10.39
N LEU A 72 -3.06 -10.45 -10.13
CA LEU A 72 -1.74 -10.64 -10.73
C LEU A 72 -1.80 -10.77 -12.27
N LYS A 73 -2.79 -11.49 -12.79
CA LYS A 73 -3.02 -11.57 -14.25
C LYS A 73 -3.34 -10.20 -14.85
N ARG A 74 -4.22 -9.43 -14.20
CA ARG A 74 -4.56 -8.06 -14.62
C ARG A 74 -3.36 -7.13 -14.55
N LEU A 75 -2.57 -7.20 -13.47
CA LEU A 75 -1.32 -6.46 -13.31
C LEU A 75 -0.36 -6.73 -14.47
N ARG A 76 -0.21 -8.00 -14.88
CA ARG A 76 0.68 -8.36 -15.99
C ARG A 76 0.26 -7.67 -17.29
N SER A 77 -1.04 -7.63 -17.59
CA SER A 77 -1.56 -6.91 -18.77
C SER A 77 -1.34 -5.40 -18.66
N GLU A 78 -1.59 -4.79 -17.50
CA GLU A 78 -1.39 -3.35 -17.30
C GLU A 78 0.09 -2.96 -17.38
N LEU A 79 1.01 -3.80 -16.89
CA LEU A 79 2.45 -3.61 -17.07
C LEU A 79 2.85 -3.64 -18.54
N ALA A 80 2.35 -4.63 -19.31
CA ALA A 80 2.61 -4.72 -20.74
C ALA A 80 2.12 -3.47 -21.50
N ARG A 81 0.99 -2.92 -21.07
CA ARG A 81 0.36 -1.73 -21.68
C ARG A 81 1.05 -0.43 -21.28
N ARG A 82 1.24 -0.18 -19.98
CA ARG A 82 1.71 1.11 -19.44
C ARG A 82 3.23 1.26 -19.35
N ARG A 83 3.98 0.15 -19.39
CA ARG A 83 5.43 0.11 -19.14
C ARG A 83 6.17 -0.67 -20.22
N ARG A 84 5.71 -0.54 -21.47
CA ARG A 84 6.27 -1.25 -22.62
C ARG A 84 7.78 -1.01 -22.72
N GLY A 85 8.55 -2.10 -22.72
CA GLY A 85 10.01 -2.06 -22.85
C GLY A 85 10.79 -1.84 -21.55
N LYS A 86 10.16 -1.51 -20.42
CA LYS A 86 10.86 -1.24 -19.15
C LYS A 86 11.28 -2.49 -18.37
N PHE A 87 10.63 -3.64 -18.57
CA PHE A 87 10.86 -4.86 -17.78
C PHE A 87 11.47 -6.02 -18.57
N ARG A 88 12.50 -5.75 -19.39
CA ARG A 88 13.23 -6.79 -20.15
C ARG A 88 13.91 -7.81 -19.24
N SER A 89 14.34 -7.38 -18.04
CA SER A 89 14.99 -8.23 -17.03
C SER A 89 14.01 -8.94 -16.09
N GLY A 90 12.70 -8.89 -16.38
CA GLY A 90 11.65 -9.38 -15.49
C GLY A 90 11.13 -8.32 -14.52
N VAL A 91 10.15 -8.71 -13.71
CA VAL A 91 9.48 -7.82 -12.74
C VAL A 91 9.65 -8.40 -11.33
N LEU A 92 10.19 -7.58 -10.43
CA LEU A 92 10.24 -7.89 -9.00
C LEU A 92 8.96 -7.41 -8.34
N LEU A 93 8.25 -8.30 -7.66
CA LEU A 93 7.03 -7.96 -6.93
C LEU A 93 7.33 -7.95 -5.42
N LEU A 94 7.15 -6.79 -4.80
CA LEU A 94 7.15 -6.62 -3.35
C LEU A 94 5.71 -6.57 -2.85
N HIS A 95 5.35 -7.49 -1.96
CA HIS A 95 4.08 -7.53 -1.21
C HIS A 95 4.35 -8.09 0.19
N ASP A 96 3.41 -7.94 1.12
CA ASP A 96 3.53 -8.49 2.47
C ASP A 96 3.30 -10.02 2.52
N ASN A 97 3.44 -10.62 3.69
CA ASN A 97 3.26 -12.06 3.89
C ASN A 97 1.82 -12.45 4.26
N ALA A 98 0.80 -11.67 3.86
CA ALA A 98 -0.59 -11.97 4.14
C ALA A 98 -0.99 -13.38 3.63
N PRO A 99 -1.95 -14.07 4.28
CA PRO A 99 -2.34 -15.43 3.88
C PRO A 99 -2.75 -15.55 2.41
N ALA A 100 -3.41 -14.54 1.84
CA ALA A 100 -3.78 -14.51 0.42
C ALA A 100 -2.54 -14.42 -0.50
N HIS A 101 -1.47 -13.76 -0.03
CA HIS A 101 -0.21 -13.59 -0.73
C HIS A 101 0.71 -14.81 -0.64
N ARG A 102 0.34 -15.83 0.17
CA ARG A 102 0.98 -17.15 0.12
C ARG A 102 0.76 -17.88 -1.21
N ALA A 103 -0.05 -17.32 -2.11
CA ALA A 103 -0.14 -17.71 -3.52
C ALA A 103 1.13 -17.35 -4.32
N ARG A 104 2.32 -17.60 -3.76
CA ARG A 104 3.63 -17.41 -4.41
C ARG A 104 3.69 -18.06 -5.79
N GLN A 105 3.14 -19.26 -5.91
CA GLN A 105 3.03 -19.98 -7.17
C GLN A 105 2.20 -19.20 -8.23
N ALA A 106 1.17 -18.47 -7.82
CA ALA A 106 0.37 -17.67 -8.76
C ALA A 106 1.16 -16.48 -9.31
N ALA A 107 1.94 -15.80 -8.47
CA ALA A 107 2.81 -14.71 -8.90
C ALA A 107 3.91 -15.21 -9.85
N GLU A 108 4.55 -16.34 -9.50
CA GLU A 108 5.58 -16.96 -10.34
C GLU A 108 5.01 -17.42 -11.69
N ARG A 109 3.79 -17.99 -11.72
CA ARG A 109 3.07 -18.33 -12.97
C ARG A 109 2.73 -17.12 -13.83
N CYS A 110 2.58 -15.93 -13.23
CA CYS A 110 2.38 -14.68 -13.96
C CYS A 110 3.71 -14.03 -14.39
N GLY A 111 4.85 -14.68 -14.14
CA GLY A 111 6.18 -14.19 -14.52
C GLY A 111 6.76 -13.15 -13.56
N PHE A 112 6.23 -13.05 -12.34
CA PHE A 112 6.76 -12.19 -11.28
C PHE A 112 7.76 -12.96 -10.41
N LYS A 113 8.88 -12.32 -10.09
CA LYS A 113 9.79 -12.82 -9.06
C LYS A 113 9.46 -12.10 -7.75
N ILE A 114 9.04 -12.85 -6.74
CA ILE A 114 8.69 -12.29 -5.44
C ILE A 114 9.96 -11.89 -4.71
N LEU A 115 9.97 -10.65 -4.22
CA LEU A 115 11.03 -10.13 -3.39
C LEU A 115 10.79 -10.58 -1.94
N PRO A 116 11.80 -11.12 -1.23
CA PRO A 116 11.60 -11.53 0.15
C PRO A 116 11.21 -10.31 1.01
N HIS A 117 10.16 -10.47 1.79
CA HIS A 117 9.69 -9.46 2.74
C HIS A 117 9.70 -10.04 4.15
N LEU A 118 10.24 -9.27 5.10
CA LEU A 118 10.27 -9.66 6.49
C LEU A 118 8.83 -9.64 7.08
N PRO A 119 8.45 -10.61 7.92
CA PRO A 119 7.18 -10.54 8.63
C PRO A 119 7.08 -9.27 9.47
N TYR A 120 5.90 -8.62 9.44
CA TYR A 120 5.59 -7.45 10.27
C TYR A 120 6.53 -6.24 10.06
N SER A 121 6.98 -5.99 8.83
CA SER A 121 7.89 -4.89 8.50
C SER A 121 7.26 -3.83 7.58
N PRO A 122 6.22 -3.11 8.05
CA PRO A 122 5.58 -2.05 7.27
C PRO A 122 6.53 -0.89 6.95
N ASP A 123 7.57 -0.71 7.75
CA ASP A 123 8.64 0.24 7.52
C ASP A 123 9.48 -0.07 6.27
N LEU A 124 9.41 -1.30 5.76
CA LEU A 124 10.10 -1.75 4.54
C LEU A 124 9.20 -1.78 3.30
N ALA A 125 7.92 -1.42 3.43
CA ALA A 125 6.97 -1.36 2.33
C ALA A 125 6.68 0.12 1.95
N PRO A 126 6.99 0.56 0.72
CA PRO A 126 6.75 1.93 0.28
C PRO A 126 5.28 2.34 0.34
N SER A 127 4.36 1.39 0.21
CA SER A 127 2.94 1.62 0.40
C SER A 127 2.61 2.09 1.82
N ASP A 128 3.13 1.40 2.82
CA ASP A 128 2.86 1.63 4.24
C ASP A 128 3.53 2.90 4.79
N PHE A 129 4.80 3.16 4.46
CA PHE A 129 5.50 4.31 5.03
C PHE A 129 5.39 5.59 4.21
N CYS A 130 5.05 5.50 2.91
CA CYS A 130 5.00 6.67 2.02
C CYS A 130 3.61 6.88 1.39
N LEU A 131 3.12 5.94 0.60
CA LEU A 131 1.94 6.16 -0.23
C LEU A 131 0.67 6.37 0.61
N PHE A 132 0.32 5.40 1.45
CA PHE A 132 -0.91 5.42 2.23
C PHE A 132 -0.94 6.48 3.32
N PRO A 133 0.16 6.80 4.04
CA PRO A 133 0.15 7.93 4.96
C PRO A 133 -0.14 9.26 4.26
N ASN A 134 0.41 9.49 3.07
CA ASN A 134 0.16 10.71 2.31
C ASN A 134 -1.26 10.75 1.72
N LEU A 135 -1.77 9.61 1.26
CA LEU A 135 -3.17 9.48 0.82
C LEU A 135 -4.13 9.75 1.98
N LYS A 136 -3.95 9.06 3.11
CA LYS A 136 -4.80 9.23 4.30
C LYS A 136 -4.79 10.66 4.82
N LYS A 137 -3.65 11.37 4.72
CA LYS A 137 -3.56 12.80 5.06
C LYS A 137 -4.42 13.67 4.15
N SER A 138 -4.50 13.39 2.84
CA SER A 138 -5.27 14.20 1.89
C SER A 138 -6.78 13.99 2.01
N ILE A 139 -7.20 12.78 2.36
CA ILE A 139 -8.63 12.46 2.58
C ILE A 139 -9.06 12.62 4.04
N LYS A 140 -8.12 13.01 4.92
CA LYS A 140 -8.40 13.20 6.34
C LYS A 140 -9.50 14.24 6.54
N ARG A 141 -10.48 13.93 7.39
CA ARG A 141 -11.63 14.81 7.71
C ARG A 141 -12.57 15.09 6.52
N ARG A 142 -12.38 14.47 5.36
CA ARG A 142 -13.38 14.50 4.29
C ARG A 142 -14.52 13.56 4.64
N ARG A 143 -15.73 13.95 4.25
CA ARG A 143 -16.92 13.10 4.24
C ARG A 143 -17.25 12.84 2.78
N PHE A 144 -17.34 11.58 2.43
CA PHE A 144 -17.77 11.16 1.11
C PHE A 144 -19.25 10.81 1.15
N GLU A 145 -19.95 11.09 0.07
CA GLU A 145 -21.38 10.78 -0.05
C GLU A 145 -21.60 9.27 -0.12
N ASP A 146 -20.73 8.56 -0.84
CA ASP A 146 -20.73 7.11 -0.98
C ASP A 146 -19.31 6.56 -1.23
N SER A 147 -19.20 5.26 -1.57
CA SER A 147 -17.91 4.65 -1.90
C SER A 147 -17.35 5.12 -3.24
N THR A 148 -18.19 5.48 -4.20
CA THR A 148 -17.79 5.95 -5.53
C THR A 148 -17.12 7.32 -5.45
N ASP A 149 -17.68 8.24 -4.65
CA ASP A 149 -17.10 9.54 -4.36
C ASP A 149 -15.72 9.38 -3.67
N ALA A 150 -15.64 8.46 -2.69
CA ALA A 150 -14.36 8.15 -2.05
C ALA A 150 -13.31 7.60 -3.03
N ILE A 151 -13.70 6.68 -3.92
CA ILE A 151 -12.84 6.12 -4.97
C ILE A 151 -12.38 7.22 -5.92
N THR A 152 -13.29 8.08 -6.36
CA THR A 152 -12.99 9.19 -7.29
C THR A 152 -11.95 10.14 -6.68
N ALA A 153 -12.09 10.47 -5.39
CA ALA A 153 -11.14 11.32 -4.69
C ALA A 153 -9.75 10.65 -4.54
N VAL A 154 -9.70 9.34 -4.32
CA VAL A 154 -8.46 8.57 -4.26
C VAL A 154 -7.76 8.54 -5.62
N GLU A 155 -8.50 8.23 -6.70
CA GLU A 155 -7.98 8.24 -8.07
C GLU A 155 -7.47 9.63 -8.47
N ALA A 156 -8.24 10.68 -8.22
CA ALA A 156 -7.81 12.05 -8.48
C ALA A 156 -6.53 12.41 -7.72
N TRP A 157 -6.40 11.95 -6.47
CA TRP A 157 -5.18 12.14 -5.69
C TRP A 157 -3.98 11.41 -6.29
N PHE A 158 -4.15 10.18 -6.79
CA PHE A 158 -3.11 9.42 -7.46
C PHE A 158 -2.64 10.08 -8.75
N GLN A 159 -3.58 10.55 -9.59
CA GLN A 159 -3.28 11.24 -10.85
C GLN A 159 -2.56 12.58 -10.62
N ALA A 160 -2.82 13.23 -9.48
CA ALA A 160 -2.15 14.47 -9.12
C ALA A 160 -0.71 14.28 -8.59
N LYS A 161 -0.20 13.04 -8.49
CA LYS A 161 1.18 12.78 -8.06
C LYS A 161 2.12 12.70 -9.24
N SER A 162 3.25 13.41 -9.11
CA SER A 162 4.36 13.32 -10.04
C SER A 162 5.12 12.01 -9.90
N ASP A 163 5.79 11.61 -10.97
CA ASP A 163 6.71 10.47 -10.98
C ASP A 163 7.82 10.64 -9.93
N THR A 164 8.22 11.89 -9.65
CA THR A 164 9.20 12.20 -8.58
C THR A 164 8.69 11.79 -7.19
N PHE A 165 7.39 11.87 -6.92
CA PHE A 165 6.84 11.42 -5.65
C PHE A 165 7.00 9.90 -5.47
N TYR A 166 6.72 9.13 -6.52
CA TYR A 166 6.80 7.67 -6.47
C TYR A 166 8.24 7.15 -6.47
N SER A 167 9.09 7.68 -7.35
CA SER A 167 10.52 7.33 -7.39
C SER A 167 11.24 7.67 -6.08
N GLN A 168 10.95 8.82 -5.45
CA GLN A 168 11.48 9.14 -4.11
C GLN A 168 10.94 8.18 -3.03
N GLY A 169 9.69 7.75 -3.14
CA GLY A 169 9.12 6.73 -2.26
C GLY A 169 9.91 5.41 -2.32
N LEU A 170 10.23 4.95 -3.53
CA LEU A 170 11.03 3.73 -3.74
C LEU A 170 12.49 3.89 -3.33
N LEU A 171 13.12 5.04 -3.59
CA LEU A 171 14.49 5.33 -3.14
C LEU A 171 14.62 5.21 -1.62
N LYS A 172 13.63 5.71 -0.87
CA LYS A 172 13.59 5.58 0.59
C LYS A 172 13.51 4.13 1.06
N VAL A 173 12.97 3.21 0.25
CA VAL A 173 12.98 1.76 0.57
C VAL A 173 14.42 1.27 0.61
N LYS A 174 15.22 1.63 -0.41
CA LYS A 174 16.64 1.25 -0.49
C LYS A 174 17.42 1.74 0.73
N GLU A 175 17.29 3.01 1.08
CA GLU A 175 17.96 3.58 2.26
C GLU A 175 17.54 2.88 3.57
N ARG A 176 16.26 2.52 3.68
CA ARG A 176 15.73 1.80 4.85
C ARG A 176 16.26 0.37 4.91
N TRP A 177 16.34 -0.31 3.77
CA TRP A 177 16.92 -1.65 3.69
C TRP A 177 18.40 -1.65 4.09
N GLU A 178 19.18 -0.68 3.60
CA GLU A 178 20.59 -0.51 3.97
C GLU A 178 20.75 -0.27 5.48
N LYS A 179 19.89 0.57 6.07
CA LYS A 179 19.86 0.78 7.52
C LYS A 179 19.47 -0.49 8.28
N CYS A 180 18.48 -1.23 7.83
CA CYS A 180 18.09 -2.50 8.47
C CYS A 180 19.22 -3.52 8.42
N VAL A 181 19.92 -3.68 7.30
CA VAL A 181 21.08 -4.58 7.20
C VAL A 181 22.19 -4.15 8.16
N THR A 182 22.45 -2.84 8.26
CA THR A 182 23.49 -2.28 9.14
C THR A 182 23.14 -2.44 10.63
N GLN A 183 21.86 -2.23 10.99
CA GLN A 183 21.38 -2.31 12.37
C GLN A 183 21.12 -3.74 12.86
N LEU A 184 20.72 -4.66 11.97
CA LEU A 184 20.47 -6.07 12.31
C LEU A 184 21.71 -6.97 12.19
N GLY A 185 22.86 -6.44 11.77
CA GLY A 185 24.12 -7.18 11.77
C GLY A 185 24.14 -8.45 10.90
N ALA A 186 23.27 -8.54 9.88
CA ALA A 186 23.19 -9.73 9.03
C ALA A 186 24.21 -9.65 7.89
N LYS A 187 25.43 -10.15 8.16
CA LYS A 187 26.27 -10.75 7.13
C LYS A 187 25.40 -11.81 6.39
N ASP A 188 25.44 -11.81 5.07
CA ASP A 188 24.94 -12.86 4.16
C ASP A 188 23.64 -12.65 3.34
N ILE A 189 22.94 -11.51 3.39
CA ILE A 189 21.79 -11.29 2.47
C ILE A 189 22.22 -10.76 1.08
N LEU A 190 23.44 -10.25 0.94
CA LEU A 190 23.95 -9.66 -0.32
C LEU A 190 24.89 -10.58 -1.13
N ASN A 191 25.21 -11.79 -0.67
CA ASN A 191 26.19 -12.69 -1.31
C ASN A 191 25.57 -13.78 -2.19
N SER A 192 24.56 -13.44 -3.01
CA SER A 192 24.15 -14.34 -4.10
C SER A 192 25.00 -14.04 -5.35
N PRO A 193 25.77 -15.01 -5.90
CA PRO A 193 26.68 -14.78 -7.02
C PRO A 193 26.00 -14.61 -8.39
N ARG A 194 24.66 -14.46 -8.43
CA ARG A 194 23.95 -14.10 -9.65
C ARG A 194 23.71 -12.60 -9.66
N ARG A 195 24.58 -11.89 -10.39
CA ARG A 195 24.42 -10.49 -10.77
C ARG A 195 23.05 -10.30 -11.45
N TYR A 196 22.03 -9.97 -10.67
CA TYR A 196 20.89 -9.25 -11.20
C TYR A 196 21.33 -7.80 -11.26
N SER A 197 21.32 -7.21 -12.45
CA SER A 197 21.48 -5.78 -12.56
C SER A 197 20.30 -5.12 -11.84
N LEU A 198 20.60 -4.40 -10.75
CA LEU A 198 19.79 -3.27 -10.32
C LEU A 198 19.98 -2.16 -11.38
N ALA A 199 19.38 -2.35 -12.54
CA ALA A 199 19.29 -1.35 -13.59
C ALA A 199 17.82 -0.97 -13.72
N GLY A 200 17.51 0.25 -13.27
CA GLY A 200 16.17 0.85 -13.32
C GLY A 200 15.44 0.76 -12.00
N LEU A 201 15.67 1.77 -11.15
CA LEU A 201 14.64 2.22 -10.21
C LEU A 201 13.35 2.49 -10.96
#